data_AF-A0A1E5KV77-F1
#
_entry.id   AF-A0A1E5KV77-F1
#
_cell.length_a   1.000
_cell.length_b   1.000
_cell.length_c   1.000
_cell.angle_alpha   90.00
_cell.angle_beta   90.00
_cell.angle_gamma   90.00
#
_symmetry.space_group_name_H-M   'P 1'
#
loop_
_entity.id
_entity.type
_entity.pdbx_description
1 polymer ?
#
loop_
_entity_poly.entity_id
_entity_poly.type
_entity_poly.pdbx_seq_one_letter_code
_entity_poly.pdbx_strand_id
1 'polypeptide(L)'
;MPNEKIFISHCEKDHIIVNGFIELLASLDIHQIVCSSLSQYKLPNEENIYDYLKNTSQHSPYVIYFLSENYYGDYACLNEMGALWVTAKEEQQLALLLDDFNFSNLQGAIEPRPIGIKLSQLHCNQRISQLITDLYAYLGLESQGLSHKKQLEINKFIQKFASLTEDSNNYFYSTILETRSTDYWPEAQFLKIEKRIPQNKLEDRIHLDNETHWLVYLNGMDCPIVENDYVRFKITGKSKISKDKCERRIYLSDIIIL
;
A
#
# COMPACT_ATOMS: atom_id res chain seq x y z
N MET A 1 7.46 -18.72 -25.75
CA MET A 1 6.98 -17.64 -24.87
C MET A 1 7.30 -18.06 -23.45
N PRO A 2 7.72 -17.17 -22.55
CA PRO A 2 7.81 -17.53 -21.14
C PRO A 2 6.41 -17.98 -20.70
N ASN A 3 6.33 -19.15 -20.08
CA ASN A 3 5.08 -19.69 -19.53
C ASN A 3 4.82 -19.13 -18.12
N GLU A 4 5.79 -18.42 -17.56
CA GLU A 4 5.76 -17.77 -16.26
C GLU A 4 4.77 -16.61 -16.26
N LYS A 5 3.89 -16.60 -15.27
CA LYS A 5 2.85 -15.58 -15.10
C LYS A 5 2.75 -15.16 -13.65
N ILE A 6 2.45 -13.88 -13.45
CA ILE A 6 2.17 -13.28 -12.16
C ILE A 6 0.66 -13.30 -11.96
N PHE A 7 0.20 -14.02 -10.95
CA PHE A 7 -1.19 -14.05 -10.55
C PHE A 7 -1.45 -13.02 -9.45
N ILE A 8 -2.39 -12.10 -9.67
CA ILE A 8 -2.78 -11.10 -8.67
C ILE A 8 -4.15 -11.48 -8.11
N SER A 9 -4.15 -11.92 -6.85
CA SER A 9 -5.36 -12.25 -6.10
C SER A 9 -5.77 -11.06 -5.25
N HIS A 10 -7.00 -10.57 -5.39
CA HIS A 10 -7.54 -9.44 -4.62
C HIS A 10 -9.07 -9.47 -4.53
N CYS A 11 -9.63 -8.73 -3.57
CA CYS A 11 -11.07 -8.48 -3.53
C CYS A 11 -11.44 -7.39 -4.54
N GLU A 12 -12.56 -7.53 -5.27
CA GLU A 12 -13.03 -6.54 -6.25
C GLU A 12 -13.17 -5.12 -5.67
N LYS A 13 -13.49 -5.00 -4.37
CA LYS A 13 -13.58 -3.71 -3.67
C LYS A 13 -12.23 -2.97 -3.61
N ASP A 14 -11.11 -3.67 -3.74
CA ASP A 14 -9.76 -3.13 -3.69
C ASP A 14 -9.18 -2.84 -5.08
N HIS A 15 -10.00 -2.87 -6.13
CA HIS A 15 -9.55 -2.70 -7.52
C HIS A 15 -8.77 -1.40 -7.77
N ILE A 16 -9.04 -0.32 -7.03
CA ILE A 16 -8.35 0.98 -7.24
C ILE A 16 -6.83 0.83 -7.01
N ILE A 17 -6.44 0.17 -5.92
CA ILE A 17 -5.04 -0.01 -5.58
C ILE A 17 -4.38 -1.09 -6.42
N VAL A 18 -5.12 -2.16 -6.72
CA VAL A 18 -4.63 -3.24 -7.58
C VAL A 18 -4.41 -2.74 -9.01
N ASN A 19 -5.31 -1.94 -9.56
CA ASN A 19 -5.12 -1.29 -10.86
C ASN A 19 -3.87 -0.41 -10.86
N GLY A 20 -3.66 0.38 -9.81
CA GLY A 20 -2.45 1.18 -9.68
C GLY A 20 -1.17 0.35 -9.63
N PHE A 21 -1.20 -0.83 -9.03
CA PHE A 21 -0.05 -1.74 -9.01
C PHE A 21 0.18 -2.39 -10.38
N ILE A 22 -0.88 -2.75 -11.09
CA ILE A 22 -0.76 -3.28 -12.44
C ILE A 22 -0.24 -2.21 -13.41
N GLU A 23 -0.70 -0.96 -13.29
CA GLU A 23 -0.14 0.19 -14.02
C GLU A 23 1.36 0.36 -13.73
N LEU A 24 1.78 0.20 -12.47
CA LEU A 24 3.19 0.19 -12.10
C LEU A 24 3.93 -0.94 -12.84
N LEU A 25 3.47 -2.18 -12.76
CA LEU A 25 4.11 -3.31 -13.44
C LEU A 25 4.22 -3.08 -14.95
N ALA A 26 3.16 -2.58 -15.59
CA ALA A 26 3.16 -2.25 -17.01
C ALA A 26 4.17 -1.14 -17.35
N SER A 27 4.31 -0.12 -16.50
CA SER A 27 5.32 0.94 -16.67
C SER A 27 6.76 0.44 -16.54
N LEU A 28 6.93 -0.75 -15.96
CA LEU A 28 8.19 -1.46 -15.74
C LEU A 28 8.39 -2.59 -16.77
N ASP A 29 7.61 -2.63 -17.85
CA ASP A 29 7.66 -3.65 -18.90
C ASP A 29 7.31 -5.07 -18.42
N ILE A 30 6.60 -5.19 -17.29
CA ILE A 30 6.07 -6.46 -16.77
C ILE A 30 4.61 -6.58 -17.19
N HIS A 31 4.32 -7.52 -18.10
CA HIS A 31 2.99 -7.66 -18.74
C HIS A 31 2.37 -9.04 -18.56
N GLN A 32 3.11 -10.02 -18.04
CA GLN A 32 2.67 -11.41 -17.87
C GLN A 32 1.75 -11.56 -16.65
N ILE A 33 0.70 -10.75 -16.58
CA ILE A 33 -0.19 -10.63 -15.42
C ILE A 33 -1.51 -11.35 -15.70
N VAL A 34 -2.00 -12.08 -14.71
CA VAL A 34 -3.33 -12.68 -14.67
C VAL A 34 -4.05 -12.13 -13.44
N CYS A 35 -5.27 -11.64 -13.65
CA CYS A 35 -6.10 -11.12 -12.56
C CYS A 35 -7.57 -11.49 -12.80
N SER A 36 -8.15 -12.28 -11.90
CA SER A 36 -9.48 -12.90 -12.07
C SER A 36 -10.63 -11.89 -12.12
N SER A 37 -10.52 -10.77 -11.39
CA SER A 37 -11.59 -9.78 -11.27
C SER A 37 -11.51 -8.63 -12.27
N LEU A 38 -10.35 -8.38 -12.89
CA LEU A 38 -10.19 -7.27 -13.85
C LEU A 38 -10.39 -7.75 -15.30
N SER A 39 -11.42 -7.24 -15.96
CA SER A 39 -11.86 -7.66 -17.31
C SER A 39 -10.75 -7.70 -18.37
N GLN A 40 -9.79 -6.78 -18.30
CA GLN A 40 -8.66 -6.68 -19.23
C GLN A 40 -7.49 -7.63 -18.95
N TYR A 41 -7.49 -8.30 -17.79
CA TYR A 41 -6.48 -9.29 -17.36
C TYR A 41 -7.12 -10.66 -17.05
N LYS A 42 -8.38 -10.84 -17.48
CA LYS A 42 -9.14 -12.07 -17.27
C LYS A 42 -8.47 -13.25 -17.97
N LEU A 43 -8.80 -14.42 -17.43
CA LEU A 43 -8.43 -15.71 -17.99
C LEU A 43 -8.89 -15.81 -19.45
N PRO A 44 -8.06 -16.38 -20.35
CA PRO A 44 -8.52 -16.73 -21.68
C PRO A 44 -9.77 -17.63 -21.57
N ASN A 45 -10.78 -17.36 -22.40
CA ASN A 45 -11.97 -18.22 -22.62
C ASN A 45 -13.00 -18.33 -21.48
N GLU A 46 -13.13 -17.34 -20.58
CA GLU A 46 -14.11 -17.39 -19.47
C GLU A 46 -13.95 -18.60 -18.54
N GLU A 47 -12.77 -19.24 -18.55
CA GLU A 47 -12.50 -20.38 -17.67
C GLU A 47 -12.63 -19.97 -16.20
N ASN A 48 -13.24 -20.83 -15.39
CA ASN A 48 -13.25 -20.66 -13.95
C ASN A 48 -11.79 -20.67 -13.45
N ILE A 49 -11.45 -19.79 -12.51
CA ILE A 49 -10.12 -19.71 -11.89
C ILE A 49 -9.61 -21.09 -11.42
N TYR A 50 -10.48 -21.95 -10.91
CA TYR A 50 -10.07 -23.29 -10.48
C TYR A 50 -9.63 -24.19 -11.64
N ASP A 51 -10.28 -24.07 -12.80
CA ASP A 51 -9.94 -24.90 -13.96
C ASP A 51 -8.68 -24.36 -14.65
N TYR A 52 -8.53 -23.03 -14.70
CA TYR A 52 -7.27 -22.41 -15.11
C TYR A 52 -6.11 -22.88 -14.21
N LEU A 53 -6.28 -22.84 -12.88
CA LEU A 53 -5.24 -23.27 -11.94
C LEU A 53 -4.87 -24.75 -12.11
N LYS A 54 -5.86 -25.64 -12.28
CA LYS A 54 -5.60 -27.07 -12.57
C LYS A 54 -4.82 -27.26 -13.87
N ASN A 55 -5.15 -26.50 -14.91
CA ASN A 55 -4.52 -26.59 -16.23
C ASN A 55 -3.14 -25.92 -16.28
N THR A 56 -2.83 -25.04 -15.32
CA THR A 56 -1.52 -24.36 -15.20
C THR A 56 -0.48 -25.22 -14.46
N SER A 57 -0.85 -26.42 -14.00
CA SER A 57 -0.03 -27.33 -13.16
C SER A 57 1.38 -27.67 -13.67
N GLN A 58 1.72 -27.41 -14.93
CA GLN A 58 3.09 -27.57 -15.43
C GLN A 58 4.02 -26.41 -15.04
N HIS A 59 3.49 -25.23 -14.66
CA HIS A 59 4.27 -24.04 -14.32
C HIS A 59 3.68 -23.39 -13.05
N SER A 60 4.46 -23.33 -11.98
CA SER A 60 4.04 -22.68 -10.74
C SER A 60 3.94 -21.15 -10.97
N PRO A 61 2.76 -20.54 -10.77
CA PRO A 61 2.60 -19.10 -10.92
C PRO A 61 3.29 -18.37 -9.77
N TYR A 62 3.75 -17.14 -10.02
CA TYR A 62 4.11 -16.22 -8.94
C TYR A 62 2.85 -15.53 -8.46
N VAL A 63 2.43 -15.76 -7.22
CA VAL A 63 1.17 -15.24 -6.68
C VAL A 63 1.42 -14.05 -5.77
N ILE A 64 0.70 -12.96 -6.03
CA ILE A 64 0.67 -11.76 -5.20
C ILE A 64 -0.74 -11.60 -4.65
N TYR A 65 -0.89 -11.75 -3.34
CA TYR A 65 -2.15 -11.58 -2.62
C TYR A 65 -2.27 -10.15 -2.10
N PHE A 66 -3.26 -9.39 -2.54
CA PHE A 66 -3.63 -8.11 -1.93
C PHE A 66 -4.59 -8.35 -0.77
N LEU A 67 -4.05 -8.42 0.44
CA LEU A 67 -4.80 -8.76 1.65
C LEU A 67 -5.34 -7.49 2.32
N SER A 68 -6.64 -7.52 2.57
CA SER A 68 -7.45 -6.46 3.18
C SER A 68 -8.53 -7.07 4.07
N GLU A 69 -9.24 -6.27 4.85
CA GLU A 69 -10.44 -6.75 5.55
C GLU A 69 -11.53 -7.16 4.54
N ASN A 70 -11.60 -6.49 3.38
CA ASN A 70 -12.49 -6.89 2.28
C ASN A 70 -12.16 -8.30 1.76
N TYR A 71 -10.87 -8.62 1.61
CA TYR A 71 -10.41 -9.93 1.15
C TYR A 71 -10.79 -11.04 2.13
N TYR A 72 -10.51 -10.84 3.43
CA TYR A 72 -10.83 -11.83 4.46
C TYR A 72 -12.33 -11.93 4.76
N GLY A 73 -13.11 -10.89 4.43
CA GLY A 73 -14.56 -10.89 4.51
C GLY A 73 -15.27 -11.60 3.36
N ASP A 74 -14.56 -12.01 2.30
CA ASP A 74 -15.14 -12.62 1.11
C ASP A 74 -14.77 -14.11 0.98
N TYR A 75 -15.78 -14.97 1.08
CA TYR A 75 -15.60 -16.43 1.00
C TYR A 75 -15.03 -16.90 -0.35
N ALA A 76 -15.34 -16.21 -1.45
CA ALA A 76 -14.79 -16.56 -2.76
C ALA A 76 -13.28 -16.26 -2.77
N CYS A 77 -12.87 -15.08 -2.29
CA CYS A 77 -11.45 -14.70 -2.19
C CYS A 77 -10.63 -15.69 -1.33
N LEU A 78 -11.20 -16.15 -0.21
CA LEU A 78 -10.56 -17.15 0.65
C LEU A 78 -10.45 -18.53 -0.02
N ASN A 79 -11.47 -18.95 -0.77
CA ASN A 79 -11.43 -20.21 -1.51
C ASN A 79 -10.43 -20.16 -2.67
N GLU A 80 -10.34 -19.03 -3.37
CA GLU A 80 -9.31 -18.78 -4.40
C GLU A 80 -7.91 -18.80 -3.78
N MET A 81 -7.73 -18.14 -2.62
CA MET A 81 -6.47 -18.14 -1.86
C MET A 81 -6.01 -19.55 -1.55
N GLY A 82 -6.90 -20.42 -1.05
CA GLY A 82 -6.56 -21.81 -0.74
C GLY A 82 -6.11 -22.60 -1.97
N ALA A 83 -6.76 -22.40 -3.12
CA ALA A 83 -6.39 -23.06 -4.36
C ALA A 83 -5.02 -22.57 -4.90
N LEU A 84 -4.79 -21.26 -4.86
CA LEU A 84 -3.52 -20.65 -5.25
C LEU A 84 -2.38 -21.09 -4.34
N TRP A 85 -2.61 -21.13 -3.03
CA TRP A 85 -1.62 -21.51 -2.02
C TRP A 85 -1.07 -22.92 -2.24
N VAL A 86 -1.95 -23.87 -2.58
CA VAL A 86 -1.57 -25.26 -2.88
C VAL A 86 -0.85 -25.38 -4.24
N THR A 87 -1.14 -24.49 -5.17
CA THR A 87 -0.64 -24.57 -6.56
C THR A 87 0.74 -23.92 -6.72
N ALA A 88 0.99 -22.82 -6.01
CA ALA A 88 2.24 -22.08 -6.11
C ALA A 88 3.30 -22.59 -5.13
N LYS A 89 4.57 -22.47 -5.51
CA LYS A 89 5.70 -22.77 -4.60
C LYS A 89 5.80 -21.73 -3.49
N GLU A 90 6.32 -22.13 -2.33
CA GLU A 90 6.47 -21.25 -1.16
C GLU A 90 7.25 -19.95 -1.50
N GLU A 91 8.32 -20.07 -2.29
CA GLU A 91 9.14 -18.93 -2.72
C GLU A 91 8.52 -18.06 -3.83
N GLN A 92 7.37 -18.46 -4.39
CA GLN A 92 6.66 -17.77 -5.48
C GLN A 92 5.33 -17.20 -4.99
N GLN A 93 5.24 -16.87 -3.71
CA GLN A 93 4.03 -16.34 -3.10
C GLN A 93 4.37 -15.15 -2.21
N LEU A 94 3.60 -14.07 -2.34
CA LEU A 94 3.83 -12.82 -1.61
C LEU A 94 2.50 -12.19 -1.18
N ALA A 95 2.42 -11.76 0.07
CA ALA A 95 1.29 -11.02 0.60
C ALA A 95 1.56 -9.50 0.56
N LEU A 96 0.82 -8.73 -0.22
CA LEU A 96 0.75 -7.26 -0.10
C LEU A 96 -0.40 -6.89 0.84
N LEU A 97 -0.08 -6.38 2.03
CA LEU A 97 -1.07 -5.95 3.01
C LEU A 97 -1.50 -4.51 2.72
N LEU A 98 -2.81 -4.32 2.59
CA LEU A 98 -3.44 -3.01 2.53
C LEU A 98 -3.52 -2.39 3.93
N ASP A 99 -3.83 -1.09 3.97
CA ASP A 99 -3.69 -0.30 5.19
C ASP A 99 -4.64 -0.73 6.31
N ASP A 100 -5.83 -1.18 5.93
CA ASP A 100 -6.87 -1.71 6.80
C ASP A 100 -6.50 -3.09 7.38
N PHE A 101 -5.41 -3.71 6.95
CA PHE A 101 -5.01 -5.06 7.34
C PHE A 101 -3.63 -5.10 7.99
N ASN A 102 -3.46 -5.96 9.01
CA ASN A 102 -2.18 -6.12 9.71
C ASN A 102 -1.71 -7.58 9.67
N PHE A 103 -0.41 -7.78 9.91
CA PHE A 103 0.17 -9.12 10.00
C PHE A 103 -0.48 -9.97 11.10
N SER A 104 -0.99 -9.35 12.17
CA SER A 104 -1.74 -10.03 13.22
C SER A 104 -3.11 -10.54 12.77
N ASN A 105 -3.67 -9.99 11.68
CA ASN A 105 -4.92 -10.43 11.08
C ASN A 105 -4.72 -11.64 10.15
N LEU A 106 -3.48 -11.99 9.80
CA LEU A 106 -3.20 -13.16 8.96
C LEU A 106 -3.68 -14.42 9.67
N GLN A 107 -4.66 -15.09 9.05
CA GLN A 107 -5.23 -16.34 9.51
C GLN A 107 -5.38 -17.30 8.32
N GLY A 108 -5.27 -18.60 8.57
CA GLY A 108 -5.43 -19.63 7.54
C GLY A 108 -4.11 -20.03 6.87
N ALA A 109 -4.14 -20.23 5.55
CA ALA A 109 -3.07 -20.92 4.80
C ALA A 109 -1.78 -20.09 4.62
N ILE A 110 -1.86 -18.77 4.74
CA ILE A 110 -0.70 -17.89 4.59
C ILE A 110 0.03 -17.80 5.92
N GLU A 111 1.24 -18.36 6.00
CA GLU A 111 2.06 -18.21 7.20
C GLU A 111 2.56 -16.76 7.37
N PRO A 112 2.63 -16.22 8.61
CA PRO A 112 3.02 -14.83 8.86
C PRO A 112 4.44 -14.41 8.44
N ARG A 113 5.26 -15.29 7.85
CA ARG A 113 6.64 -14.98 7.44
C ARG A 113 7.08 -15.77 6.19
N PRO A 114 8.04 -15.25 5.39
CA PRO A 114 8.79 -14.01 5.59
C PRO A 114 8.68 -12.99 4.43
N ILE A 115 7.59 -12.81 3.68
CA ILE A 115 7.59 -11.79 2.60
C ILE A 115 6.30 -10.99 2.46
N GLY A 116 5.54 -10.77 3.54
CA GLY A 116 4.39 -9.87 3.44
C GLY A 116 4.81 -8.40 3.43
N ILE A 117 4.48 -7.59 2.43
CA ILE A 117 4.79 -6.15 2.31
C ILE A 117 3.55 -5.34 2.70
N LYS A 118 3.63 -4.50 3.75
CA LYS A 118 2.56 -3.54 4.05
C LYS A 118 2.83 -2.20 3.36
N LEU A 119 1.88 -1.71 2.55
CA LEU A 119 2.10 -0.54 1.69
C LEU A 119 2.29 0.77 2.48
N SER A 120 1.68 0.90 3.66
CA SER A 120 1.88 2.01 4.60
C SER A 120 3.15 1.91 5.46
N GLN A 121 3.86 0.78 5.45
CA GLN A 121 5.01 0.60 6.34
C GLN A 121 6.25 1.38 5.86
N LEU A 122 7.07 1.82 6.81
CA LEU A 122 8.40 2.36 6.54
C LEU A 122 9.21 1.39 5.67
N HIS A 123 10.03 1.94 4.77
CA HIS A 123 10.82 1.18 3.78
C HIS A 123 10.01 0.33 2.78
N CYS A 124 8.70 0.54 2.63
CA CYS A 124 7.92 -0.19 1.62
C CYS A 124 8.47 -0.02 0.20
N ASN A 125 9.10 1.12 -0.11
CA ASN A 125 9.80 1.34 -1.38
C ASN A 125 10.91 0.35 -1.65
N GLN A 126 11.78 0.09 -0.67
CA GLN A 126 12.86 -0.87 -0.79
C GLN A 126 12.32 -2.29 -1.00
N ARG A 127 11.23 -2.62 -0.30
CA ARG A 127 10.59 -3.94 -0.40
C ARG A 127 9.87 -4.14 -1.73
N ILE A 128 9.17 -3.13 -2.24
CA ILE A 128 8.57 -3.16 -3.57
C ILE A 128 9.66 -3.22 -4.64
N SER A 129 10.75 -2.45 -4.51
CA SER A 129 11.91 -2.56 -5.40
C SER A 129 12.51 -3.97 -5.41
N GLN A 130 12.60 -4.63 -4.25
CA GLN A 130 13.03 -6.02 -4.16
C GLN A 130 12.05 -6.96 -4.86
N LEU A 131 10.74 -6.84 -4.57
CA LEU A 131 9.70 -7.60 -5.26
C LEU A 131 9.81 -7.46 -6.78
N ILE A 132 9.95 -6.24 -7.31
CA ILE A 132 10.11 -6.04 -8.77
C ILE A 132 11.35 -6.76 -9.30
N THR A 133 12.45 -6.75 -8.54
CA THR A 133 13.68 -7.47 -8.91
C THR A 133 13.44 -8.98 -8.94
N ASP A 134 12.72 -9.51 -7.94
CA ASP A 134 12.36 -10.93 -7.85
C ASP A 134 11.43 -11.33 -9.00
N LEU A 135 10.49 -10.45 -9.39
CA LEU A 135 9.60 -10.66 -10.53
C LEU A 135 10.37 -10.66 -11.86
N TYR A 136 11.35 -9.78 -12.06
CA TYR A 136 12.21 -9.82 -13.25
C TYR A 136 12.97 -11.14 -13.33
N ALA A 137 13.54 -11.60 -12.21
CA ALA A 137 14.25 -12.88 -12.15
C ALA A 137 13.32 -14.06 -12.45
N TYR A 138 12.12 -14.07 -11.85
CA TYR A 138 11.10 -15.09 -12.10
C TYR A 138 10.68 -15.14 -13.58
N LEU A 139 10.51 -13.99 -14.23
CA LEU A 139 10.08 -13.89 -15.63
C LEU A 139 11.24 -14.08 -16.63
N GLY A 140 12.49 -14.26 -16.16
CA GLY A 140 13.66 -14.34 -17.03
C GLY A 140 13.95 -13.06 -17.81
N LEU A 141 13.53 -11.91 -17.30
CA LEU A 141 13.75 -10.60 -17.90
C LEU A 141 15.13 -10.06 -17.49
N GLU A 142 15.88 -9.45 -18.41
CA GLU A 142 17.20 -8.87 -18.11
C GLU A 142 17.07 -7.75 -17.06
N SER A 143 17.51 -8.01 -15.83
CA SER A 143 17.55 -7.01 -14.78
C SER A 143 18.86 -6.22 -14.88
N GLN A 144 18.93 -5.16 -15.71
CA GLN A 144 20.03 -4.18 -15.64
C GLN A 144 19.95 -3.28 -14.38
N GLY A 145 19.50 -3.83 -13.25
CA GLY A 145 19.10 -3.08 -12.07
C GLY A 145 17.86 -2.20 -12.31
N LEU A 146 17.25 -1.73 -11.22
CA LEU A 146 16.22 -0.70 -11.30
C LEU A 146 16.86 0.64 -11.63
N SER A 147 16.75 1.07 -12.89
CA SER A 147 17.16 2.41 -13.29
C SER A 147 16.46 3.49 -12.46
N HIS A 148 17.04 4.69 -12.39
CA HIS A 148 16.43 5.83 -11.70
C HIS A 148 14.98 6.10 -12.16
N LYS A 149 14.70 5.95 -13.46
CA LYS A 149 13.34 6.11 -14.01
C LYS A 149 12.37 5.07 -13.44
N LYS A 150 12.78 3.80 -13.38
CA LYS A 150 11.96 2.71 -12.81
C LYS A 150 11.71 2.92 -11.32
N GLN A 151 12.72 3.40 -10.58
CA GLN A 151 12.58 3.75 -9.17
C GLN A 151 11.59 4.91 -8.95
N LEU A 152 11.54 5.89 -9.85
CA LEU A 152 10.56 6.98 -9.79
C LEU A 152 9.12 6.46 -9.97
N GLU A 153 8.87 5.51 -10.86
CA GLU A 153 7.54 4.92 -11.03
C GLU A 153 7.08 4.16 -9.78
N ILE A 154 7.99 3.38 -9.16
CA ILE A 154 7.74 2.72 -7.87
C ILE A 154 7.38 3.75 -6.80
N ASN A 155 8.16 4.83 -6.70
CA ASN A 155 7.90 5.88 -5.72
C ASN A 155 6.57 6.60 -5.95
N LYS A 156 6.18 6.84 -7.21
CA LYS A 156 4.86 7.43 -7.55
C LYS A 156 3.72 6.51 -7.13
N PHE A 157 3.81 5.21 -7.41
CA PHE A 157 2.81 4.24 -6.98
C PHE A 157 2.66 4.25 -5.45
N ILE A 158 3.77 4.18 -4.74
CA ILE A 158 3.76 4.19 -3.26
C ILE A 158 3.18 5.49 -2.74
N GLN A 159 3.56 6.63 -3.29
CA GLN A 159 2.98 7.93 -2.88
C GLN A 159 1.47 7.99 -3.13
N LYS A 160 0.97 7.38 -4.21
CA LYS A 160 -0.46 7.36 -4.52
C LYS A 160 -1.28 6.60 -3.48
N PHE A 161 -0.71 5.56 -2.85
CA PHE A 161 -1.47 4.65 -1.99
C PHE A 161 -1.03 4.62 -0.52
N ALA A 162 0.16 5.12 -0.19
CA ALA A 162 0.64 5.34 1.18
C ALA A 162 0.27 6.74 1.72
N SER A 163 -0.42 7.55 0.91
CA SER A 163 -0.89 8.87 1.29
C SER A 163 -2.40 8.91 1.51
N LEU A 164 -2.84 9.82 2.36
CA LEU A 164 -4.23 10.13 2.61
C LEU A 164 -4.91 10.64 1.33
N THR A 165 -6.16 10.25 1.13
CA THR A 165 -6.99 10.78 0.06
C THR A 165 -7.76 12.01 0.54
N GLU A 166 -7.97 12.93 -0.39
CA GLU A 166 -8.78 14.13 -0.17
C GLU A 166 -10.21 13.89 -0.65
N ASP A 167 -11.21 14.32 0.11
CA ASP A 167 -12.61 14.27 -0.30
C ASP A 167 -12.99 15.43 -1.24
N SER A 168 -14.23 15.41 -1.75
CA SER A 168 -14.75 16.48 -2.63
C SER A 168 -14.79 17.88 -1.99
N ASN A 169 -14.66 17.98 -0.66
CA ASN A 169 -14.71 19.22 0.11
C ASN A 169 -13.31 19.65 0.63
N ASN A 170 -12.25 19.02 0.15
CA ASN A 170 -10.85 19.25 0.53
C ASN A 170 -10.48 18.80 1.97
N TYR A 171 -11.21 17.84 2.53
CA TYR A 171 -10.89 17.23 3.82
C TYR A 171 -10.08 15.94 3.67
N PHE A 172 -9.24 15.72 4.67
CA PHE A 172 -8.50 14.49 4.92
C PHE A 172 -9.02 13.85 6.20
N TYR A 173 -8.86 12.54 6.28
CA TYR A 173 -9.34 11.74 7.40
C TYR A 173 -8.23 10.80 7.85
N SER A 174 -7.98 10.69 9.14
CA SER A 174 -6.95 9.79 9.66
C SER A 174 -7.22 9.43 11.11
N THR A 175 -6.81 8.23 11.48
CA THR A 175 -6.63 7.86 12.89
C THR A 175 -5.35 8.48 13.44
N ILE A 176 -5.39 8.95 14.69
CA ILE A 176 -4.21 9.43 15.40
C ILE A 176 -3.47 8.26 16.02
N LEU A 177 -2.22 8.04 15.59
CA LEU A 177 -1.38 6.95 16.07
C LEU A 177 -0.61 7.27 17.35
N GLU A 178 -0.24 8.53 17.54
CA GLU A 178 0.63 8.97 18.63
C GLU A 178 0.38 10.45 18.88
N THR A 179 0.36 10.87 20.15
CA THR A 179 0.25 12.29 20.52
C THR A 179 1.48 12.74 21.29
N ARG A 180 1.94 13.97 21.03
CA ARG A 180 3.05 14.60 21.76
C ARG A 180 2.75 16.06 22.05
N SER A 181 3.12 16.50 23.24
CA SER A 181 3.20 17.92 23.60
C SER A 181 4.66 18.30 23.83
N THR A 182 4.97 19.60 23.76
CA THR A 182 6.34 20.07 23.95
C THR A 182 6.40 21.28 24.86
N ASP A 183 7.44 21.35 25.69
CA ASP A 183 7.61 22.45 26.66
C ASP A 183 7.85 23.80 25.98
N TYR A 184 8.44 23.80 24.77
CA TYR A 184 8.76 25.03 24.03
C TYR A 184 7.59 25.59 23.22
N TRP A 185 6.52 24.81 23.02
CA TRP A 185 5.29 25.26 22.39
C TRP A 185 4.07 24.65 23.10
N PRO A 186 3.73 25.13 24.31
CA PRO A 186 2.71 24.52 25.16
C PRO A 186 1.31 24.50 24.54
N GLU A 187 1.02 25.48 23.69
CA GLU A 187 -0.27 25.63 23.00
C GLU A 187 -0.49 24.60 21.86
N ALA A 188 0.56 23.83 21.51
CA ALA A 188 0.57 22.94 20.36
C ALA A 188 0.58 21.47 20.78
N GLN A 189 -0.33 20.71 20.17
CA GLN A 189 -0.31 19.25 20.21
C GLN A 189 0.14 18.72 18.84
N PHE A 190 1.05 17.76 18.85
CA PHE A 190 1.54 17.08 17.67
C PHE A 190 0.85 15.72 17.57
N LEU A 191 0.15 15.48 16.46
CA LEU A 191 -0.64 14.27 16.25
C LEU A 191 -0.07 13.49 15.07
N LYS A 192 0.47 12.31 15.32
CA LYS A 192 1.01 11.45 14.28
C LYS A 192 -0.14 10.76 13.55
N ILE A 193 -0.10 10.79 12.23
CA ILE A 193 -1.10 10.13 11.38
C ILE A 193 -0.57 8.84 10.76
N GLU A 194 -1.49 7.93 10.43
CA GLU A 194 -1.19 6.61 9.87
C GLU A 194 -0.59 6.64 8.47
N LYS A 195 -1.02 7.61 7.65
CA LYS A 195 -0.59 7.75 6.26
C LYS A 195 0.02 9.12 6.03
N ARG A 196 0.73 9.27 4.91
CA ARG A 196 1.35 10.56 4.57
C ARG A 196 0.32 11.52 3.97
N ILE A 197 0.57 12.81 4.04
CA ILE A 197 -0.15 13.77 3.21
C ILE A 197 0.38 13.65 1.78
N PRO A 198 -0.48 13.68 0.75
CA PRO A 198 -0.05 13.66 -0.64
C PRO A 198 1.00 14.72 -0.95
N GLN A 199 1.98 14.40 -1.80
CA GLN A 199 3.06 15.34 -2.13
C GLN A 199 2.56 16.63 -2.79
N ASN A 200 1.53 16.55 -3.64
CA ASN A 200 0.94 17.69 -4.34
C ASN A 200 0.21 18.69 -3.41
N LYS A 201 0.15 18.37 -2.12
CA LYS A 201 -0.54 19.13 -1.09
C LYS A 201 0.41 19.81 -0.10
N LEU A 202 1.71 19.68 -0.33
CA LEU A 202 2.77 20.25 0.50
C LEU A 202 3.59 21.20 -0.36
N GLU A 203 3.86 22.41 0.14
CA GLU A 203 4.61 23.46 -0.58
C GLU A 203 6.12 23.16 -0.70
N ASP A 204 6.62 22.17 0.06
CA ASP A 204 8.05 21.93 0.21
C ASP A 204 8.56 20.81 -0.72
N ARG A 205 9.83 20.41 -0.50
CA ARG A 205 10.50 19.32 -1.22
C ARG A 205 9.75 17.99 -1.23
N ILE A 206 10.19 17.13 -2.17
CA ILE A 206 9.85 15.70 -2.25
C ILE A 206 10.06 15.02 -0.89
N HIS A 207 9.15 14.13 -0.50
CA HIS A 207 9.24 13.30 0.70
C HIS A 207 10.62 12.64 0.86
N LEU A 208 11.15 12.66 2.08
CA LEU A 208 12.29 11.81 2.42
C LEU A 208 11.87 10.35 2.58
N ASP A 209 12.82 9.44 2.34
CA ASP A 209 12.67 8.05 2.75
C ASP A 209 12.45 8.00 4.28
N ASN A 210 11.39 7.31 4.69
CA ASN A 210 10.93 7.19 6.08
C ASN A 210 10.37 8.45 6.74
N GLU A 211 9.94 9.44 5.95
CA GLU A 211 9.26 10.61 6.50
C GLU A 211 7.94 10.24 7.23
N THR A 212 7.77 10.74 8.45
CA THR A 212 6.53 10.63 9.22
C THR A 212 5.81 11.97 9.25
N HIS A 213 4.49 11.95 9.21
CA HIS A 213 3.67 13.15 9.12
C HIS A 213 2.98 13.40 10.46
N TRP A 214 3.14 14.63 10.96
CA TRP A 214 2.64 15.10 12.24
C TRP A 214 1.78 16.32 12.01
N LEU A 215 0.52 16.23 12.38
CA LEU A 215 -0.41 17.34 12.40
C LEU A 215 -0.04 18.27 13.55
N VAL A 216 0.04 19.57 13.26
CA VAL A 216 0.21 20.60 14.28
C VAL A 216 -1.18 21.13 14.62
N TYR A 217 -1.72 20.66 15.74
CA TYR A 217 -2.97 21.15 16.31
C TYR A 217 -2.66 22.32 17.25
N LEU A 218 -3.12 23.51 16.88
CA LEU A 218 -2.97 24.73 17.64
C LEU A 218 -4.35 25.12 18.18
N ASN A 219 -4.58 25.02 19.49
CA ASN A 219 -5.50 25.83 20.32
C ASN A 219 -6.17 25.03 21.46
N GLY A 220 -6.08 25.57 22.68
CA GLY A 220 -7.06 26.54 23.21
C GLY A 220 -8.50 26.11 23.56
N MET A 221 -8.99 24.90 23.32
CA MET A 221 -10.37 24.51 23.72
C MET A 221 -10.48 23.07 24.26
N ASP A 222 -11.01 22.97 25.48
CA ASP A 222 -11.76 21.94 26.24
C ASP A 222 -11.59 20.41 26.02
N CYS A 223 -10.98 19.92 24.95
CA CYS A 223 -10.78 18.49 24.74
C CYS A 223 -9.51 18.20 23.90
N PRO A 224 -8.47 17.58 24.49
CA PRO A 224 -7.30 17.17 23.73
C PRO A 224 -7.63 16.00 22.81
N ILE A 225 -7.08 16.00 21.59
CA ILE A 225 -7.16 14.85 20.69
C ILE A 225 -6.21 13.77 21.24
N VAL A 226 -6.66 12.53 21.34
CA VAL A 226 -5.89 11.41 21.91
C VAL A 226 -5.58 10.34 20.87
N GLU A 227 -4.76 9.36 21.25
CA GLU A 227 -4.47 8.20 20.41
C GLU A 227 -5.74 7.40 20.12
N ASN A 228 -5.85 6.92 18.88
CA ASN A 228 -7.00 6.24 18.28
C ASN A 228 -8.22 7.12 17.98
N ASP A 229 -8.17 8.43 18.24
CA ASP A 229 -9.20 9.33 17.73
C ASP A 229 -9.18 9.33 16.20
N TYR A 230 -10.37 9.30 15.61
CA TYR A 230 -10.56 9.48 14.18
C TYR A 230 -10.87 10.94 13.90
N VAL A 231 -10.03 11.58 13.10
CA VAL A 231 -10.13 13.03 12.87
C VAL A 231 -10.37 13.35 11.41
N ARG A 232 -11.14 14.41 11.17
CA ARG A 232 -11.26 15.08 9.88
C ARG A 232 -10.53 16.41 9.95
N PHE A 233 -9.74 16.76 8.94
CA PHE A 233 -8.97 18.01 8.93
C PHE A 233 -8.75 18.56 7.53
N LYS A 234 -8.47 19.87 7.44
CA LYS A 234 -7.92 20.51 6.24
C LYS A 234 -6.45 20.83 6.44
N ILE A 235 -5.73 20.79 5.34
CA ILE A 235 -4.33 21.19 5.28
C ILE A 235 -4.22 22.62 4.75
N THR A 236 -3.27 23.38 5.29
CA THR A 236 -3.04 24.77 4.87
C THR A 236 -2.00 24.92 3.76
N GLY A 237 -1.39 23.81 3.30
CA GLY A 237 -0.25 23.78 2.38
C GLY A 237 1.11 23.97 3.06
N LYS A 238 1.14 24.63 4.23
CA LYS A 238 2.35 24.86 5.00
C LYS A 238 2.84 23.59 5.68
N SER A 239 4.12 23.27 5.52
CA SER A 239 4.79 22.25 6.33
C SER A 239 6.19 22.69 6.78
N LYS A 240 6.75 21.96 7.75
CA LYS A 240 8.13 22.16 8.22
C LYS A 240 8.75 20.83 8.61
N ILE A 241 9.95 20.56 8.10
CA ILE A 241 10.68 19.33 8.41
C ILE A 241 11.60 19.57 9.61
N SER A 242 11.62 18.63 10.56
CA SER A 242 12.55 18.66 11.69
C SER A 242 13.99 18.47 11.21
N LYS A 243 14.96 19.11 11.86
CA LYS A 243 16.37 19.11 11.41
C LYS A 243 17.02 17.71 11.45
N ASP A 244 16.53 16.81 12.32
CA ASP A 244 17.23 15.57 12.65
C ASP A 244 16.40 14.26 12.59
N LYS A 245 15.09 14.26 12.23
CA LYS A 245 14.23 13.07 12.46
C LYS A 245 13.31 12.60 11.34
N CYS A 246 13.43 13.10 10.11
CA CYS A 246 12.46 12.81 9.03
C CYS A 246 10.99 13.05 9.48
N GLU A 247 10.76 13.98 10.42
CA GLU A 247 9.41 14.32 10.88
C GLU A 247 8.96 15.58 10.13
N ARG A 248 7.84 15.48 9.41
CA ARG A 248 7.18 16.61 8.77
C ARG A 248 6.02 17.08 9.63
N ARG A 249 6.10 18.34 10.06
CA ARG A 249 5.02 19.07 10.74
C ARG A 249 4.12 19.70 9.71
N ILE A 250 2.82 19.47 9.82
CA ILE A 250 1.81 19.84 8.83
C ILE A 250 0.81 20.74 9.53
N TYR A 251 0.70 21.96 9.03
CA TYR A 251 -0.19 22.94 9.64
C TYR A 251 -1.59 22.80 9.07
N LEU A 252 -2.55 22.75 9.97
CA LEU A 252 -3.93 22.43 9.66
C LEU A 252 -4.85 23.62 9.85
N SER A 253 -6.03 23.48 9.27
CA SER A 253 -7.22 24.22 9.61
C SER A 253 -8.39 23.24 9.77
N ASP A 254 -9.44 23.66 10.48
CA ASP A 254 -10.73 22.96 10.46
C ASP A 254 -10.63 21.46 10.81
N ILE A 255 -9.93 21.17 11.92
CA ILE A 255 -9.81 19.82 12.49
C ILE A 255 -10.93 19.56 13.49
N ILE A 256 -11.56 18.38 13.37
CA ILE A 256 -12.58 17.89 14.30
C ILE A 256 -12.35 16.40 14.58
N ILE A 257 -12.76 15.95 15.77
CA ILE A 257 -12.90 14.53 16.12
C ILE A 257 -14.26 14.04 15.59
N LEU A 258 -14.31 12.84 15.04
CA LEU A 258 -15.50 12.19 14.47
C LEU A 258 -16.06 11.09 15.37
#